data_AF-A0AAE4E6D7-F1
#
_entry.id   AF-A0AAE4E6D7-F1
#
_cell.length_a   1.000
_cell.length_b   1.000
_cell.length_c   1.000
_cell.angle_alpha   90.00
_cell.angle_beta   90.00
_cell.angle_gamma   90.00
#
_symmetry.space_group_name_H-M   'P 1'
#
loop_
_entity.id
_entity.type
_entity.pdbx_description
1 polymer ?
#
loop_
_entity_poly.entity_id
_entity_poly.type
_entity_poly.pdbx_seq_one_letter_code
_entity_poly.pdbx_strand_id
1 'polypeptide(L)'
;MVMLRDMAQEKLTEATRALGSVQQTLMAAVAQHEQLQHYEREYQQSLRQGLLGSGMSMADLVNQQSFILSLNQVVKQHESHVSTCEQAVDRVKEKWLQKKQRLNAFETLIDRREAALAMAQSRQEQKMMDEFAQRAGQKRERL
;
A
#
# COMPACT_ATOMS: atom_id res chain seq x y z
N MET A 1 -1.44 20.17 17.95
CA MET A 1 -0.76 19.74 16.70
C MET A 1 -0.16 18.35 16.84
N VAL A 2 0.62 18.08 17.88
CA VAL A 2 1.15 16.72 18.16
C VAL A 2 0.05 15.66 18.21
N MET A 3 -1.01 15.88 19.00
CA MET A 3 -2.18 14.98 19.04
C MET A 3 -2.81 14.71 17.66
N LEU A 4 -2.89 15.72 16.77
CA LEU A 4 -3.44 15.54 15.42
C LEU A 4 -2.51 14.72 14.53
N ARG A 5 -1.19 14.88 14.70
CA ARG A 5 -0.18 14.05 14.05
C ARG A 5 -0.29 12.60 14.52
N ASP A 6 -0.42 12.37 15.82
CA ASP A 6 -0.54 11.03 16.39
C ASP A 6 -1.81 10.31 15.91
N MET A 7 -2.95 11.01 15.89
CA MET A 7 -4.19 10.48 15.28
C MET A 7 -4.02 10.18 13.78
N ALA A 8 -3.29 11.01 13.04
CA ALA A 8 -3.00 10.75 11.62
C ALA A 8 -2.08 9.53 11.43
N GLN A 9 -1.10 9.35 12.32
CA GLN A 9 -0.20 8.20 12.35
C GLN A 9 -0.95 6.89 12.63
N GLU A 10 -1.87 6.90 13.58
CA GLU A 10 -2.73 5.75 13.88
C GLU A 10 -3.58 5.40 12.65
N LYS A 11 -4.23 6.39 12.03
CA LYS A 11 -5.02 6.19 10.80
C LYS A 11 -4.20 5.67 9.63
N LEU A 12 -2.94 6.11 9.49
CA LEU A 12 -2.03 5.57 8.48
C LEU A 12 -1.65 4.11 8.79
N THR A 13 -1.47 3.77 10.06
CA THR A 13 -1.17 2.41 10.50
C THR A 13 -2.34 1.46 10.20
N GLU A 14 -3.57 1.87 10.51
CA GLU A 14 -4.79 1.15 10.11
C GLU A 14 -4.87 0.95 8.59
N ALA A 15 -4.66 2.02 7.81
CA ALA A 15 -4.68 1.94 6.35
C ALA A 15 -3.59 1.02 5.78
N THR A 16 -2.42 0.98 6.42
CA THR A 16 -1.31 0.10 6.02
C THR A 16 -1.66 -1.38 6.25
N ARG A 17 -2.31 -1.70 7.38
CA ARG A 17 -2.82 -3.05 7.64
C ARG A 17 -3.88 -3.46 6.62
N ALA A 18 -4.81 -2.55 6.31
CA ALA A 18 -5.84 -2.79 5.29
C ALA A 18 -5.22 -3.04 3.91
N LEU A 19 -4.21 -2.25 3.52
CA LEU A 19 -3.48 -2.43 2.26
C LEU A 19 -2.79 -3.80 2.19
N GLY A 20 -2.12 -4.21 3.28
CA GLY A 20 -1.49 -5.53 3.37
C GLY A 20 -2.50 -6.67 3.20
N SER A 21 -3.68 -6.55 3.82
CA SER A 21 -4.75 -7.54 3.71
C SER A 21 -5.26 -7.71 2.27
N VAL A 22 -5.56 -6.59 1.57
CA VAL A 22 -6.03 -6.68 0.17
C VAL A 22 -4.95 -7.17 -0.79
N GLN A 23 -3.67 -6.86 -0.52
CA GLN A 23 -2.55 -7.41 -1.29
C GLN A 23 -2.42 -8.92 -1.11
N GLN A 24 -2.59 -9.44 0.10
CA GLN A 24 -2.60 -10.88 0.35
C GLN A 24 -3.76 -11.57 -0.39
N THR A 25 -4.94 -10.96 -0.40
CA THR A 25 -6.08 -11.47 -1.16
C THR A 25 -5.78 -11.52 -2.66
N LEU A 26 -5.18 -10.47 -3.22
CA LEU A 26 -4.76 -10.45 -4.63
C LEU A 26 -3.73 -11.56 -4.93
N MET A 27 -2.71 -11.72 -4.08
CA MET A 27 -1.72 -12.78 -4.26
C MET A 27 -2.36 -14.18 -4.27
N ALA A 28 -3.31 -14.43 -3.38
CA ALA A 28 -4.05 -15.69 -3.34
C ALA A 28 -4.89 -15.90 -4.62
N ALA A 29 -5.59 -14.85 -5.09
CA ALA A 29 -6.39 -14.92 -6.32
C ALA A 29 -5.52 -15.22 -7.55
N VAL A 30 -4.36 -14.56 -7.67
CA VAL A 30 -3.40 -14.80 -8.75
C VAL A 30 -2.86 -16.23 -8.70
N ALA A 31 -2.45 -16.71 -7.52
CA ALA A 31 -1.94 -18.08 -7.36
C ALA A 31 -2.99 -19.13 -7.76
N GLN A 32 -4.27 -18.93 -7.40
CA GLN A 32 -5.36 -19.82 -7.82
C GLN A 32 -5.56 -19.80 -9.34
N HIS A 33 -5.48 -18.62 -9.96
CA HIS A 33 -5.60 -18.50 -11.40
C HIS A 33 -4.45 -19.19 -12.14
N GLU A 34 -3.21 -19.03 -11.67
CA GLU A 34 -2.02 -19.72 -12.21
C GLU A 34 -2.13 -21.24 -12.07
N GLN A 35 -2.64 -21.72 -10.94
CA GLN A 35 -2.89 -23.15 -10.72
C GLN A 35 -3.90 -23.72 -11.72
N LEU A 36 -4.99 -22.98 -12.00
CA LEU A 36 -5.97 -23.39 -13.00
C LEU A 36 -5.37 -23.43 -14.42
N GLN A 37 -4.56 -22.44 -14.79
CA GLN A 37 -3.86 -22.44 -16.08
C GLN A 37 -2.87 -23.61 -16.21
N HIS A 38 -2.15 -23.94 -15.12
CA HIS A 38 -1.26 -25.09 -15.12
C HIS A 38 -2.03 -26.39 -15.32
N TYR A 39 -3.09 -26.58 -14.55
CA TYR A 39 -3.97 -27.74 -14.66
C TYR A 39 -4.60 -27.89 -16.05
N GLU A 40 -5.03 -26.79 -16.67
CA GLU A 40 -5.52 -26.79 -18.05
C GLU A 40 -4.48 -27.33 -19.03
N ARG A 41 -3.22 -26.86 -18.93
CA ARG A 41 -2.12 -27.31 -19.79
C ARG A 41 -1.83 -28.79 -19.61
N GLU A 42 -1.76 -29.26 -18.36
CA GLU A 42 -1.54 -30.67 -18.05
C GLU A 42 -2.67 -31.55 -18.60
N TYR A 43 -3.92 -31.11 -18.44
CA TYR A 43 -5.08 -31.81 -18.98
C TYR A 43 -5.05 -31.91 -20.51
N GLN A 44 -4.76 -30.80 -21.21
CA GLN A 44 -4.62 -30.79 -22.67
C GLN A 44 -3.46 -31.67 -23.16
N GLN A 45 -2.38 -31.79 -22.39
CA GLN A 45 -1.26 -32.67 -22.73
C GLN A 45 -1.64 -34.14 -22.57
N SER A 46 -2.27 -34.50 -21.45
CA SER A 46 -2.78 -35.86 -21.19
C SER A 46 -3.77 -36.30 -22.28
N LEU A 47 -4.68 -35.39 -22.66
CA LEU A 47 -5.62 -35.62 -23.74
C LEU A 47 -4.92 -35.92 -25.08
N ARG A 48 -3.93 -35.10 -25.46
CA ARG A 48 -3.16 -35.31 -26.70
C ARG A 48 -2.44 -36.67 -26.71
N GLN A 49 -1.91 -37.10 -25.58
CA GLN A 49 -1.27 -38.41 -25.46
C GLN A 49 -2.27 -39.56 -25.60
N GLY A 50 -3.45 -39.45 -24.97
CA GLY A 50 -4.52 -40.44 -25.08
C GLY A 50 -5.01 -40.63 -26.52
N LEU A 51 -5.23 -39.53 -27.25
CA LEU A 51 -5.63 -39.55 -28.67
C LEU A 51 -4.61 -40.25 -29.58
N LEU A 52 -3.31 -40.15 -29.28
CA LEU A 52 -2.23 -40.73 -30.09
C LEU A 52 -1.92 -42.20 -29.74
N GLY A 53 -2.19 -42.63 -28.50
CA GLY A 53 -1.77 -43.94 -27.98
C GLY A 53 -2.83 -45.04 -28.04
N SER A 54 -4.10 -44.71 -27.80
CA SER A 54 -5.21 -45.67 -27.87
C SER A 54 -6.47 -44.91 -28.31
N GLY A 55 -7.02 -45.21 -29.48
CA GLY A 55 -8.18 -44.49 -30.02
C GLY A 55 -9.28 -44.27 -28.97
N MET A 56 -9.76 -43.04 -28.87
CA MET A 56 -10.82 -42.65 -27.92
C MET A 56 -12.21 -43.04 -28.42
N SER A 57 -13.11 -43.36 -27.49
CA SER A 57 -14.52 -43.52 -27.83
C SER A 57 -15.18 -42.15 -28.07
N MET A 58 -16.30 -42.16 -28.79
CA MET A 58 -17.09 -40.94 -28.99
C MET A 58 -17.64 -40.38 -27.66
N ALA A 59 -17.91 -41.24 -26.67
CA ALA A 59 -18.32 -40.80 -25.35
C ALA A 59 -17.20 -40.02 -24.63
N ASP A 60 -15.94 -40.46 -24.75
CA ASP A 60 -14.78 -39.78 -24.16
C ASP A 60 -14.58 -38.38 -24.76
N LEU A 61 -14.75 -38.26 -26.08
CA LEU A 61 -14.66 -36.98 -26.78
C LEU A 61 -15.73 -35.97 -26.32
N VAL A 62 -16.97 -36.41 -26.14
CA VAL A 62 -18.06 -35.54 -25.65
C VAL A 62 -17.81 -35.09 -24.20
N ASN A 63 -17.34 -36.01 -23.35
CA ASN A 63 -17.02 -35.71 -21.95
C ASN A 63 -15.88 -34.67 -21.85
N GLN A 64 -14.85 -34.81 -22.68
CA GLN A 64 -13.73 -33.87 -22.75
C GLN A 64 -14.17 -32.48 -23.18
N GLN A 65 -14.99 -32.39 -24.22
CA GLN A 65 -15.48 -31.09 -24.67
C GLN A 65 -16.30 -30.38 -23.59
N SER A 66 -17.14 -31.11 -22.86
CA SER A 66 -17.93 -30.57 -21.74
C SER A 66 -17.04 -30.09 -20.58
N PHE A 67 -15.96 -30.82 -20.29
CA PHE A 67 -15.00 -30.45 -19.26
C PHE A 67 -14.21 -29.19 -19.65
N ILE A 68 -13.72 -29.11 -20.89
CA ILE A 68 -12.99 -27.93 -21.39
C ILE A 68 -13.88 -26.68 -21.34
N LEU A 69 -15.17 -26.80 -21.68
CA LEU A 69 -16.10 -25.67 -21.57
C LEU A 69 -16.28 -25.21 -20.11
N SER A 70 -16.44 -26.15 -19.18
CA SER A 70 -16.54 -25.86 -17.75
C SER A 70 -15.26 -25.20 -17.21
N LEU A 71 -14.10 -25.73 -17.59
CA LEU A 71 -12.80 -25.20 -17.18
C LEU A 71 -12.59 -23.77 -17.68
N ASN A 72 -12.89 -23.50 -18.96
CA ASN A 72 -12.83 -22.16 -19.53
C ASN A 72 -13.74 -21.16 -18.79
N GLN A 73 -14.92 -21.61 -18.36
CA GLN A 73 -15.83 -20.77 -17.58
C GLN A 73 -15.23 -20.43 -16.20
N VAL A 74 -14.64 -21.42 -15.52
CA VAL A 74 -13.98 -21.20 -14.23
C VAL A 74 -12.76 -20.29 -14.37
N VAL A 75 -11.93 -20.48 -15.41
CA VAL A 75 -10.78 -19.61 -15.69
C VAL A 75 -11.22 -18.16 -15.84
N LYS A 76 -12.25 -17.89 -16.66
CA LYS A 76 -12.80 -16.53 -16.84
C LYS A 76 -13.34 -15.93 -15.54
N GLN A 77 -13.97 -16.75 -14.69
CA GLN A 77 -14.42 -16.29 -13.37
C GLN A 77 -13.24 -15.88 -12.48
N HIS A 78 -12.16 -16.66 -12.48
CA HIS A 78 -10.95 -16.34 -11.73
C HIS A 78 -10.22 -15.11 -12.30
N GLU A 79 -10.16 -14.92 -13.62
CA GLU A 79 -9.64 -13.68 -14.23
C GLU A 79 -10.42 -12.45 -13.76
N SER A 80 -11.76 -12.53 -13.79
CA SER A 80 -12.61 -11.46 -13.28
C SER A 80 -12.41 -11.23 -11.77
N HIS A 81 -12.15 -12.29 -11.01
CA HIS A 81 -11.87 -12.19 -9.58
C HIS A 81 -10.53 -11.49 -9.31
N VAL A 82 -9.46 -11.87 -10.03
CA VAL A 82 -8.16 -11.20 -9.97
C VAL A 82 -8.31 -9.71 -10.27
N SER A 83 -9.00 -9.36 -11.37
CA SER A 83 -9.23 -7.95 -11.72
C SER A 83 -9.99 -7.18 -10.64
N THR A 84 -10.96 -7.82 -9.98
CA THR A 84 -11.69 -7.22 -8.85
C THR A 84 -10.76 -6.98 -7.65
N CYS A 85 -9.86 -7.92 -7.36
CA CYS A 85 -8.86 -7.77 -6.29
C CYS A 85 -7.85 -6.67 -6.61
N GLU A 86 -7.38 -6.53 -7.86
CA GLU A 86 -6.51 -5.45 -8.30
C GLU A 86 -7.17 -4.08 -8.06
N GLN A 87 -8.43 -3.93 -8.51
CA GLN A 87 -9.18 -2.70 -8.27
C GLN A 87 -9.37 -2.39 -6.78
N ALA A 88 -9.53 -3.43 -5.94
CA ALA A 88 -9.61 -3.25 -4.49
C ALA A 88 -8.28 -2.74 -3.90
N VAL A 89 -7.14 -3.29 -4.35
CA VAL A 89 -5.80 -2.81 -3.97
C VAL A 89 -5.64 -1.34 -4.35
N ASP A 90 -5.99 -0.96 -5.57
CA ASP A 90 -5.86 0.43 -6.03
C ASP A 90 -6.67 1.41 -5.18
N ARG A 91 -7.94 1.08 -4.90
CA ARG A 91 -8.81 1.91 -4.04
C ARG A 91 -8.26 2.06 -2.62
N VAL A 92 -7.73 1.00 -2.03
CA VAL A 92 -7.15 1.06 -0.68
C VAL A 92 -5.83 1.83 -0.68
N LYS A 93 -5.01 1.65 -1.71
CA LYS A 93 -3.74 2.37 -1.91
C LYS A 93 -3.96 3.87 -2.04
N GLU A 94 -5.00 4.30 -2.75
CA GLU A 94 -5.36 5.72 -2.86
C GLU A 94 -5.69 6.31 -1.49
N LYS A 95 -6.53 5.63 -0.70
CA LYS A 95 -6.87 6.05 0.67
C LYS A 95 -5.62 6.11 1.57
N TRP A 96 -4.74 5.11 1.47
CA TRP A 96 -3.47 5.10 2.20
C TRP A 96 -2.60 6.31 1.84
N LEU A 97 -2.49 6.63 0.55
CA LEU A 97 -1.71 7.79 0.08
C LEU A 97 -2.25 9.10 0.65
N GLN A 98 -3.58 9.28 0.66
CA GLN A 98 -4.21 10.46 1.27
C GLN A 98 -3.92 10.57 2.78
N LYS A 99 -3.94 9.45 3.52
CA LYS A 99 -3.57 9.45 4.95
C LYS A 99 -2.10 9.79 5.15
N LYS A 100 -1.21 9.26 4.32
CA LYS A 100 0.22 9.55 4.36
C LYS A 100 0.51 11.03 4.10
N GLN A 101 -0.12 11.60 3.08
CA GLN A 101 0.00 13.04 2.80
C GLN A 101 -0.47 13.90 3.97
N ARG A 102 -1.58 13.53 4.62
CA ARG A 102 -2.09 14.25 5.80
C ARG A 102 -1.14 14.18 6.99
N LEU A 103 -0.54 13.02 7.25
CA LEU A 103 0.49 12.87 8.28
C LEU A 103 1.69 13.79 8.01
N ASN A 104 2.26 13.72 6.81
CA ASN A 104 3.39 14.56 6.41
C ASN A 104 3.08 16.06 6.55
N ALA A 105 1.85 16.47 6.23
CA ALA A 105 1.42 17.85 6.41
C ALA A 105 1.43 18.28 7.88
N PHE A 106 0.99 17.42 8.80
CA PHE A 106 1.05 17.73 10.23
C PHE A 106 2.48 17.77 10.76
N GLU A 107 3.34 16.85 10.34
CA GLU A 107 4.77 16.86 10.69
C GLU A 107 5.43 18.17 10.23
N THR A 108 5.22 18.55 8.97
CA THR A 108 5.75 19.80 8.41
C THR A 108 5.29 21.03 9.21
N LEU A 109 4.03 21.08 9.64
CA LEU A 109 3.50 22.19 10.43
C LEU A 109 4.07 22.22 11.86
N ILE A 110 4.35 21.07 12.45
CA ILE A 110 5.01 20.97 13.76
C ILE A 110 6.43 21.50 13.65
N ASP A 111 7.22 21.01 12.68
CA ASP A 111 8.61 21.41 12.48
C ASP A 111 8.73 22.92 12.25
N ARG A 112 7.84 23.50 11.44
CA ARG A 112 7.79 24.96 11.21
C ARG A 112 7.49 25.74 12.48
N ARG A 113 6.58 25.23 13.32
CA ARG A 113 6.24 25.88 14.58
C ARG A 113 7.42 25.83 15.55
N GLU A 114 8.09 24.69 15.65
CA GLU A 114 9.26 24.53 16.51
C GLU A 114 10.41 25.44 16.07
N ALA A 115 10.69 25.50 14.76
CA ALA A 115 11.68 26.43 14.20
C ALA A 115 11.34 27.90 14.51
N ALA A 116 10.07 28.30 14.37
CA ALA A 116 9.64 29.66 14.68
C ALA A 116 9.79 30.00 16.18
N LEU A 117 9.48 29.05 17.07
CA LEU A 117 9.66 29.22 18.51
C LEU A 117 11.15 29.35 18.89
N ALA A 118 12.00 28.50 18.32
CA ALA A 118 13.45 28.56 18.54
C ALA A 118 14.04 29.90 18.08
N MET A 119 13.60 30.40 16.92
CA MET A 119 14.01 31.74 16.44
C MET A 119 13.56 32.87 17.37
N ALA A 120 12.33 32.79 17.89
CA ALA A 120 11.82 33.79 18.83
C ALA A 120 12.59 33.78 20.16
N GLN A 121 12.88 32.60 20.70
CA GLN A 121 13.68 32.42 21.92
C GLN A 121 15.10 32.96 21.72
N SER A 122 15.78 32.58 20.63
CA SER A 122 17.13 33.08 20.31
C SER A 122 17.19 34.60 20.21
N ARG A 123 16.18 35.24 19.58
CA ARG A 123 16.08 36.71 19.54
C ARG A 123 15.89 37.33 20.93
N GLN A 124 15.10 36.70 21.79
CA GLN A 124 14.88 37.18 23.15
C GLN A 124 16.15 37.05 24.00
N GLU A 125 16.86 35.92 23.91
CA GLU A 125 18.13 35.69 24.60
C GLU A 125 19.21 36.67 24.15
N GLN A 126 19.34 36.88 22.83
CA GLN A 126 20.27 37.87 22.27
C GLN A 126 19.97 39.27 22.82
N LYS A 127 18.69 39.69 22.80
CA LYS A 127 18.29 40.99 23.34
C LYS A 127 18.65 41.16 24.83
N MET A 128 18.40 40.14 25.66
CA MET A 128 18.75 40.18 27.08
C MET A 128 20.27 40.28 27.30
N MET A 129 21.05 39.55 26.49
CA MET A 129 22.50 39.60 26.55
C MET A 129 23.06 40.96 26.13
N ASP A 130 22.50 41.56 25.07
CA ASP A 130 22.87 42.89 24.60
C ASP A 130 22.55 43.97 25.66
N GLU A 131 21.38 43.89 26.30
CA GLU A 131 21.00 44.79 27.41
C GLU A 131 21.94 44.66 28.62
N PHE A 132 22.35 43.43 28.95
CA PHE A 132 23.31 43.19 30.03
C PHE A 132 24.69 43.75 29.70
N ALA A 133 25.18 43.53 28.47
CA ALA A 133 26.46 44.04 27.99
C ALA A 133 26.50 45.58 27.99
N GLN A 134 25.43 46.23 27.53
CA GLN A 134 25.30 47.70 27.55
C GLN A 134 25.36 48.25 28.98
N ARG A 135 24.61 47.66 29.93
CA ARG A 135 24.64 48.08 31.34
C ARG A 135 26.01 47.89 31.99
N ALA A 136 26.70 46.81 31.67
CA ALA A 136 28.05 46.55 32.17
C ALA A 136 29.08 47.56 31.61
N GLY A 137 28.97 47.90 30.31
CA GLY A 137 29.79 48.93 29.68
C GLY A 137 29.61 50.32 30.31
N GLN A 138 28.35 50.75 30.48
CA GLN A 138 28.02 52.04 31.12
C GLN A 138 28.55 52.16 32.56
N LYS A 139 28.59 51.06 33.31
CA LYS A 139 29.21 51.06 34.66
C LYS A 139 30.72 51.24 34.63
N ARG A 140 31.41 50.71 33.61
CA ARG A 140 32.87 50.88 33.45
C ARG A 140 33.28 52.28 33.02
N GLU A 141 32.46 52.98 32.22
CA GLU A 141 32.75 54.37 31.81
C GLU A 141 32.53 55.40 32.94
N ARG A 142 31.80 55.04 33.99
CA ARG A 142 31.52 55.92 35.14
C ARG A 142 32.52 55.78 36.29
N LEU A 143 33.47 54.85 36.21
CA LEU A 143 34.57 54.65 37.15
C LEU A 143 35.84 55.29 36.59
#